data_AF-A0A2N2DQ97-F1
#
_entry.id   AF-A0A2N2DQ97-F1
#
_cell.length_a   1.000
_cell.length_b   1.000
_cell.length_c   1.000
_cell.angle_alpha   90.00
_cell.angle_beta   90.00
_cell.angle_gamma   90.00
#
_symmetry.space_group_name_H-M   'P 1'
#
loop_
_entity.id
_entity.type
_entity.pdbx_description
1 polymer ?
#
loop_
_entity_poly.entity_id
_entity_poly.type
_entity_poly.pdbx_seq_one_letter_code
_entity_poly.pdbx_strand_id
1 'polypeptide(L)' 'MKVFLVILGIVTSLSMLSTLVCGLWIKANKVTEVSSLNFHMNIGILSAVLTTAMAVAMIVLSVRKLA' A
#
# COMPACT_ATOMS: atom_id res chain seq x y z
N MET A 1 -15.00 13.60 2.16
CA MET A 1 -13.65 13.55 2.76
C MET A 1 -13.43 12.33 3.68
N LYS A 2 -14.21 12.14 4.75
CA LYS A 2 -14.01 11.00 5.66
C LYS A 2 -14.21 9.63 4.99
N VAL A 3 -15.28 9.45 4.22
CA VAL A 3 -15.56 8.19 3.51
C VAL A 3 -14.44 7.86 2.50
N PHE A 4 -13.96 8.85 1.76
CA PHE A 4 -12.83 8.67 0.84
C PHE A 4 -11.56 8.19 1.56
N LEU A 5 -11.21 8.81 2.69
CA LEU A 5 -10.05 8.38 3.49
C LEU A 5 -10.22 6.97 4.06
N VAL A 6 -11.44 6.62 4.48
CA VAL A 6 -11.74 5.27 4.97
C VAL A 6 -11.54 4.25 3.85
N ILE A 7 -12.09 4.50 2.67
CA ILE A 7 -11.91 3.61 1.50
C ILE A 7 -10.42 3.52 1.13
N LEU A 8 -9.72 4.64 1.07
CA LEU A 8 -8.29 4.68 0.76
C LEU A 8 -7.47 3.88 1.79
N GLY A 9 -7.80 4.02 3.07
CA GLY A 9 -7.16 3.26 4.16
C GLY A 9 -7.40 1.76 4.06
N ILE A 10 -8.63 1.35 3.72
CA ILE A 10 -8.97 -0.07 3.50
C ILE A 10 -8.16 -0.61 2.31
N VAL A 11 -8.17 0.08 1.17
CA VAL A 11 -7.43 -0.35 -0.03
C VAL A 11 -5.93 -0.41 0.23
N THR A 12 -5.37 0.58 0.93
CA THR A 12 -3.95 0.60 1.32
C THR A 12 -3.60 -0.58 2.22
N SER A 13 -4.44 -0.86 3.22
CA SER A 13 -4.23 -1.98 4.15
C SER A 13 -4.30 -3.34 3.44
N LEU A 14 -5.29 -3.51 2.55
CA LEU A 14 -5.42 -4.73 1.72
C LEU A 14 -4.21 -4.91 0.80
N SER A 15 -3.76 -3.82 0.17
CA SER A 15 -2.60 -3.84 -0.72
C SER A 15 -1.34 -4.24 0.04
N MET A 16 -1.11 -3.66 1.23
CA MET A 16 0.02 -4.03 2.09
C MET A 16 -0.03 -5.49 2.54
N LEU A 17 -1.19 -5.98 2.98
CA LEU A 17 -1.36 -7.38 3.37
C LEU A 17 -1.05 -8.31 2.19
N SER A 18 -1.51 -7.97 0.98
CA SER A 18 -1.20 -8.71 -0.23
C SER A 18 0.31 -8.73 -0.51
N THR A 19 0.99 -7.58 -0.41
CA THR A 19 2.45 -7.47 -0.59
C THR A 19 3.21 -8.33 0.43
N LEU A 20 2.78 -8.33 1.69
CA LEU A 20 3.40 -9.12 2.75
C LEU A 20 3.20 -10.62 2.52
N VAL A 21 1.97 -11.05 2.22
CA VAL A 21 1.67 -12.46 1.96
C VAL A 21 2.44 -12.96 0.74
N CYS A 22 2.49 -12.19 -0.35
CA CYS A 22 3.24 -12.61 -1.54
C CYS A 22 4.76 -12.59 -1.31
N GLY A 23 5.30 -11.63 -0.54
CA GLY A 23 6.71 -11.62 -0.15
C GLY A 23 7.10 -12.81 0.73
N LEU A 24 6.25 -13.17 1.71
CA LEU A 24 6.44 -14.36 2.55
C LEU A 24 6.36 -15.64 1.73
N TRP A 25 5.44 -15.72 0.76
CA TRP A 25 5.32 -16.85 -0.15
C TRP A 25 6.57 -17.01 -1.03
N ILE A 26 7.08 -15.92 -1.61
CA ILE A 26 8.33 -15.90 -2.39
C ILE A 26 9.49 -16.41 -1.54
N LYS A 27 9.60 -15.93 -0.29
CA LYS A 27 10.63 -16.35 0.65
C LYS A 27 10.53 -17.84 1.00
N ALA A 28 9.34 -18.34 1.28
CA ALA A 28 9.12 -19.73 1.68
C ALA A 28 9.40 -20.73 0.54
N ASN A 29 8.98 -20.39 -0.68
CA ASN A 29 9.08 -21.27 -1.85
C ASN A 29 10.33 -21.00 -2.70
N LYS A 30 11.20 -20.05 -2.28
CA LYS A 30 12.39 -19.62 -3.03
C LYS A 30 12.08 -19.30 -4.48
N VAL A 31 10.98 -18.59 -4.72
CA VAL A 31 10.50 -18.27 -6.07
C VAL A 31 11.52 -17.36 -6.76
N THR A 32 12.11 -17.82 -7.86
CA THR A 32 13.05 -17.06 -8.69
C THR A 32 12.44 -16.63 -10.03
N GLU A 33 11.19 -17.00 -10.28
CA GLU A 33 10.49 -16.64 -11.50
C GLU A 33 10.27 -15.12 -11.57
N VAL A 34 10.75 -14.51 -12.65
CA VAL A 34 10.72 -13.05 -12.87
C VAL A 34 9.29 -12.49 -12.84
N SER A 35 8.30 -13.24 -13.35
CA SER A 35 6.89 -12.82 -13.36
C SER A 35 6.35 -12.62 -11.93
N SER A 36 6.56 -13.62 -11.07
CA SER A 36 6.16 -13.58 -9.66
C SER A 36 6.84 -12.44 -8.88
N LEU A 37 8.13 -12.20 -9.15
CA LEU A 37 8.88 -11.08 -8.55
C LEU A 37 8.37 -9.71 -9.04
N ASN A 38 8.10 -9.57 -10.35
CA ASN A 38 7.52 -8.36 -10.91
C ASN A 38 6.13 -8.05 -10.33
N PHE A 39 5.31 -9.09 -10.11
CA PHE A 39 4.01 -8.92 -9.45
C PHE A 39 4.15 -8.37 -8.02
N HIS A 40 5.04 -8.97 -7.21
CA HIS A 40 5.33 -8.46 -5.86
C HIS A 40 5.82 -7.01 -5.90
N MET A 41 6.75 -6.70 -6.81
CA MET A 41 7.30 -5.36 -6.95
C MET A 41 6.24 -4.34 -7.37
N ASN A 42 5.34 -4.70 -8.30
CA ASN A 42 4.26 -3.81 -8.74
C ASN A 42 3.26 -3.51 -7.63
N ILE A 43 2.84 -4.52 -6.86
CA ILE A 43 1.96 -4.30 -5.70
C ILE A 43 2.69 -3.51 -4.61
N GLY A 44 3.99 -3.78 -4.39
CA GLY A 44 4.81 -3.01 -3.45
C GLY A 44 4.88 -1.53 -3.81
N ILE A 45 5.12 -1.20 -5.08
CA ILE A 45 5.13 0.18 -5.58
C ILE A 45 3.74 0.82 -5.40
N LEU A 46 2.66 0.11 -5.78
CA LEU A 46 1.29 0.59 -5.62
C LEU A 46 0.97 0.89 -4.14
N SER A 47 1.35 -0.01 -3.23
CA SER A 47 1.22 0.18 -1.78
C SER A 47 1.98 1.41 -1.32
N ALA A 48 3.24 1.59 -1.74
CA ALA A 48 4.05 2.74 -1.34
C ALA A 48 3.41 4.07 -1.79
N VAL A 49 2.92 4.13 -3.03
CA VAL A 49 2.23 5.31 -3.58
C VAL A 49 0.95 5.61 -2.80
N LEU A 50 0.10 4.61 -2.57
CA LEU A 50 -1.15 4.76 -1.81
C LEU A 50 -0.90 5.25 -0.38
N THR A 51 0.10 4.66 0.30
CA THR A 51 0.45 5.02 1.67
C THR A 51 0.95 6.46 1.75
N THR A 52 1.80 6.86 0.79
CA THR A 52 2.34 8.23 0.71
C THR A 52 1.23 9.23 0.43
N ALA A 53 0.34 8.95 -0.53
CA ALA A 53 -0.81 9.79 -0.84
C ALA A 53 -1.74 9.94 0.37
N MET A 54 -1.97 8.86 1.11
CA MET A 54 -2.78 8.89 2.34
C MET A 54 -2.12 9.75 3.44
N ALA A 55 -0.80 9.62 3.64
CA ALA A 55 -0.06 10.43 4.61
C ALA A 55 -0.14 11.93 4.28
N VAL A 56 0.08 12.29 3.01
CA VAL A 56 -0.02 13.69 2.55
C VAL A 56 -1.44 14.22 2.74
N ALA A 57 -2.47 13.45 2.37
CA ALA A 57 -3.87 13.85 2.56
C ALA A 57 -4.20 14.10 4.04
N MET A 58 -3.71 13.25 4.94
CA MET A 58 -3.91 13.40 6.39
C MET A 58 -3.20 14.63 6.95
N ILE A 59 -1.96 14.91 6.52
CA ILE A 59 -1.21 16.11 6.93
C ILE A 59 -1.95 17.38 6.49
N VAL A 60 -2.33 17.46 5.22
CA VAL A 60 -3.05 18.63 4.68
C VAL A 60 -4.36 18.88 5.43
N LEU A 61 -5.12 17.82 5.73
CA LEU A 61 -6.37 17.94 6.49
C LEU A 61 -6.15 18.36 7.94
N SER A 62 -5.07 17.90 8.56
CA SER A 62 -4.71 18.27 9.93
C SER A 62 -4.32 19.75 10.00
N VAL A 63 -3.47 20.22 9.08
CA VAL A 63 -3.06 21.63 9.00
C VAL A 63 -4.26 22.55 8.73
N ARG A 64 -5.16 22.17 7.81
CA ARG A 64 -6.38 22.95 7.50
C ARG A 64 -7.41 22.97 8.63
N LYS A 65 -7.34 22.04 9.59
CA LYS A 65 -8.19 22.06 10.79
C LYS A 65 -7.66 22.98 11.89
N LEU A 66 -6.35 23.26 11.87
CA LEU A 66 -5.64 24.07 12.86
C LEU A 66 -5.60 25.57 12.47
N ALA A 67 -5.70 25.88 11.17
CA ALA A 67 -5.82 27.23 10.62
C ALA A 67 -7.28 27.68 10.54
#